data_AF-A0A3C0GNC8-F1
#
_entry.id   AF-A0A3C0GNC8-F1
#
_cell.length_a   1.000
_cell.length_b   1.000
_cell.length_c   1.000
_cell.angle_alpha   90.00
_cell.angle_beta   90.00
_cell.angle_gamma   90.00
#
_symmetry.space_group_name_H-M   'P 1'
#
loop_
_entity.id
_entity.type
_entity.pdbx_description
1 polymer ?
#
loop_
_entity_poly.entity_id
_entity_poly.type
_entity_poly.pdbx_seq_one_letter_code
_entity_poly.pdbx_strand_id
1 'polypeptide(L)'
;TGAMASRKTKWWAGGGLAVVLGSGYFIYSLIAAQGQGNLSQTPLNIQKPVPPAFVMALDDSGSMVWETLNNTRDGVYHWRDGTGFYNGSTPYGYDLPSGSGLRYYYLTPPYGRGSDAIPPLDAFGFARSADVNGAYFDPRENYPAWKTGSSSTNPAEADYMQIDPENAPVDPRPGTATGKSTLFQKLTAVETRTGSNWRFRFRNGMVLPVGTVIETAFNRGAETLLCTTNPTLDSRNTSTLSGSWRTLTRQVTVSGDCSAAMQYFPATFYLVNKASLPASYGYTATPVEVTNPAGGRPGTIYKYEIKPDNFATTAQYNDAIKNFARWFSFYRTRREALIGAATNALLGTSNLRVGWFRINDRAEAKMYSMTDEDQKKA
;
A
#
# COMPACT_ATOMS: atom_id res chain seq x y z
N THR A 1 -85.57 -28.25 51.16
CA THR A 1 -85.10 -29.65 51.00
C THR A 1 -83.67 -29.62 50.46
N GLY A 2 -82.70 -30.32 51.08
CA GLY A 2 -81.29 -30.47 50.63
C GLY A 2 -80.42 -29.18 50.73
N ALA A 3 -79.43 -29.07 51.63
CA ALA A 3 -78.06 -29.64 51.56
C ALA A 3 -77.15 -28.91 50.55
N MET A 4 -76.24 -28.02 50.98
CA MET A 4 -74.81 -28.26 51.34
C MET A 4 -73.88 -28.51 50.12
N ALA A 5 -72.65 -27.96 50.01
CA ALA A 5 -71.89 -27.06 50.89
C ALA A 5 -70.64 -26.43 50.21
N SER A 6 -70.01 -25.43 50.87
CA SER A 6 -68.54 -25.21 50.96
C SER A 6 -67.77 -24.77 49.70
N ARG A 7 -66.76 -23.88 49.70
CA ARG A 7 -66.01 -23.04 50.69
C ARG A 7 -65.32 -21.91 49.85
N LYS A 8 -64.53 -20.95 50.33
CA LYS A 8 -63.87 -20.63 51.62
C LYS A 8 -63.86 -19.08 51.80
N THR A 9 -63.02 -18.49 52.65
CA THR A 9 -62.95 -17.03 52.90
C THR A 9 -61.65 -16.64 53.64
N LYS A 10 -61.39 -15.31 53.73
CA LYS A 10 -60.70 -14.51 54.80
C LYS A 10 -59.28 -13.98 54.60
N TRP A 11 -58.90 -12.78 55.10
CA TRP A 11 -59.58 -11.46 55.35
C TRP A 11 -58.48 -10.45 55.86
N TRP A 12 -58.77 -9.15 55.93
CA TRP A 12 -57.85 -8.03 56.34
C TRP A 12 -57.91 -7.61 57.84
N ALA A 13 -56.86 -6.91 58.35
CA ALA A 13 -56.81 -5.86 59.42
C ALA A 13 -55.42 -5.84 60.15
N GLY A 14 -54.91 -4.80 60.84
CA GLY A 14 -55.33 -3.40 61.06
C GLY A 14 -54.94 -2.85 62.47
N GLY A 15 -54.48 -1.58 62.59
CA GLY A 15 -54.25 -0.84 63.87
C GLY A 15 -52.82 -0.88 64.45
N GLY A 16 -52.31 0.10 65.22
CA GLY A 16 -52.89 1.33 65.80
C GLY A 16 -51.82 2.34 66.31
N LEU A 17 -52.23 3.43 66.98
CA LEU A 17 -51.47 4.69 67.12
C LEU A 17 -51.13 5.06 68.58
N ALA A 18 -50.01 5.76 68.83
CA ALA A 18 -49.70 6.40 70.12
C ALA A 18 -48.81 7.66 69.93
N VAL A 19 -49.10 8.75 70.66
CA VAL A 19 -48.38 10.04 70.63
C VAL A 19 -48.22 10.58 72.05
N VAL A 20 -47.04 11.13 72.38
CA VAL A 20 -46.80 11.96 73.58
C VAL A 20 -46.03 13.22 73.16
N LEU A 21 -46.35 14.35 73.81
CA LEU A 21 -45.94 15.71 73.47
C LEU A 21 -44.59 16.10 74.12
N GLY A 22 -43.87 17.07 73.52
CA GLY A 22 -42.62 17.58 74.07
C GLY A 22 -41.93 18.65 73.21
N SER A 23 -42.58 19.81 73.01
CA SER A 23 -42.05 20.91 72.20
C SER A 23 -40.85 21.62 72.85
N GLY A 24 -39.74 21.76 72.12
CA GLY A 24 -38.53 22.45 72.58
C GLY A 24 -37.72 23.08 71.45
N TYR A 25 -37.94 24.38 71.25
CA TYR A 25 -37.03 25.34 70.60
C TYR A 25 -36.65 25.16 69.11
N PHE A 26 -37.38 25.91 68.29
CA PHE A 26 -36.90 26.46 67.01
C PHE A 26 -35.59 27.27 67.24
N ILE A 27 -34.71 27.35 66.23
CA ILE A 27 -33.48 28.17 66.22
C ILE A 27 -32.31 27.62 67.09
N TYR A 28 -31.40 26.87 66.47
CA TYR A 28 -30.00 27.29 66.28
C TYR A 28 -29.33 26.41 65.20
N SER A 29 -28.25 26.91 64.59
CA SER A 29 -27.43 26.23 63.56
C SER A 29 -28.12 25.84 62.24
N LEU A 30 -28.39 26.86 61.42
CA LEU A 30 -27.83 26.83 60.06
C LEU A 30 -26.31 26.63 60.18
N ILE A 31 -25.84 25.39 60.09
CA ILE A 31 -24.42 25.07 59.86
C ILE A 31 -24.34 24.24 58.59
N ALA A 32 -23.55 24.73 57.65
CA ALA A 32 -23.35 24.09 56.35
C ALA A 32 -22.73 22.69 56.51
N ALA A 33 -23.42 21.69 55.97
CA ALA A 33 -22.82 20.43 55.55
C ALA A 33 -22.60 20.43 54.02
N GLN A 34 -22.13 21.56 53.46
CA GLN A 34 -21.43 21.52 52.18
C GLN A 34 -20.14 20.73 52.40
N GLY A 35 -19.95 19.61 51.70
CA GLY A 35 -18.73 18.81 51.86
C GLY A 35 -18.86 17.29 51.76
N GLN A 36 -20.03 16.72 51.44
CA GLN A 36 -20.11 15.31 51.01
C GLN A 36 -19.64 15.14 49.55
N GLY A 37 -18.40 15.54 49.28
CA GLY A 37 -17.63 15.01 48.17
C GLY A 37 -16.78 13.83 48.67
N ASN A 38 -16.64 12.78 47.86
CA ASN A 38 -15.64 11.74 48.16
C ASN A 38 -14.26 12.39 48.13
N LEU A 39 -13.65 12.58 49.30
CA LEU A 39 -12.30 13.14 49.41
C LEU A 39 -11.32 12.16 48.76
N SER A 40 -10.66 12.61 47.69
CA SER A 40 -9.67 11.81 46.98
C SER A 40 -8.52 11.47 47.92
N GLN A 41 -8.39 10.20 48.31
CA GLN A 41 -7.30 9.73 49.18
C GLN A 41 -5.99 9.43 48.43
N THR A 42 -5.94 9.66 47.12
CA THR A 42 -4.66 9.84 46.41
C THR A 42 -4.12 11.24 46.68
N PRO A 43 -2.81 11.42 46.90
CA PRO A 43 -2.21 12.74 47.00
C PRO A 43 -2.56 13.60 45.79
N LEU A 44 -2.82 14.90 46.00
CA LEU A 44 -3.05 15.87 44.92
C LEU A 44 -1.75 16.20 44.19
N ASN A 45 -1.07 15.19 43.66
CA ASN A 45 0.04 15.35 42.75
C ASN A 45 -0.53 15.60 41.35
N ILE A 46 -1.04 16.82 41.10
CA ILE A 46 -1.28 17.32 39.75
C ILE A 46 0.09 17.62 39.11
N GLN A 47 0.91 16.58 38.95
CA GLN A 47 1.79 16.52 37.80
C GLN A 47 0.86 16.38 36.59
N LYS A 48 0.48 17.51 36.01
CA LYS A 48 -0.09 17.54 34.66
C LYS A 48 0.98 16.88 33.78
N PRO A 49 0.75 15.65 33.27
CA PRO A 49 1.80 14.92 32.58
C PRO A 49 2.19 15.73 31.36
N VAL A 50 3.43 16.23 31.33
CA VAL A 50 3.92 17.03 30.21
C VAL A 50 3.96 16.08 29.00
N PRO A 51 3.23 16.36 27.91
CA PRO A 51 3.19 15.45 26.77
C PRO A 51 4.62 15.26 26.24
N PRO A 52 5.13 14.01 26.18
CA PRO A 52 6.49 13.72 25.76
C PRO A 52 6.72 14.22 24.33
N ALA A 53 7.94 14.69 24.07
CA ALA A 53 8.34 15.13 22.75
C ALA A 53 8.90 13.96 21.95
N PHE A 54 8.43 13.81 20.72
CA PHE A 54 8.93 12.87 19.73
C PHE A 54 9.31 13.65 18.48
N VAL A 55 10.53 13.50 18.00
CA VAL A 55 11.03 14.20 16.82
C VAL A 55 11.46 13.18 15.77
N MET A 56 10.89 13.30 14.57
CA MET A 56 11.22 12.46 13.43
C MET A 56 12.14 13.19 12.46
N ALA A 57 13.33 12.64 12.19
CA ALA A 57 14.14 13.01 11.04
C ALA A 57 13.72 12.13 9.86
N LEU A 58 13.06 12.71 8.87
CA LEU A 58 12.55 11.98 7.70
C LEU A 58 13.54 12.10 6.54
N ASP A 59 13.88 10.98 5.90
CA ASP A 59 14.65 11.03 4.65
C ASP A 59 13.78 11.57 3.51
N ASP A 60 14.34 12.49 2.74
CA ASP A 60 13.78 13.03 1.51
C ASP A 60 14.72 12.86 0.30
N SER A 61 15.70 11.95 0.42
CA SER A 61 16.57 11.54 -0.68
C SER A 61 15.80 10.96 -1.88
N GLY A 62 16.45 10.97 -3.04
CA GLY A 62 15.92 10.33 -4.25
C GLY A 62 15.68 8.82 -4.12
N SER A 63 16.21 8.16 -3.08
CA SER A 63 15.93 6.74 -2.81
C SER A 63 14.52 6.49 -2.29
N MET A 64 13.88 7.52 -1.72
CA MET A 64 12.57 7.39 -1.10
C MET A 64 11.44 7.23 -2.13
N VAL A 65 11.67 7.53 -3.42
CA VAL A 65 10.69 7.23 -4.48
C VAL A 65 10.88 5.87 -5.14
N TRP A 66 11.85 5.05 -4.71
CA TRP A 66 12.07 3.72 -5.25
C TRP A 66 10.98 2.72 -4.83
N GLU A 67 10.76 1.71 -5.68
CA GLU A 67 9.73 0.67 -5.57
C GLU A 67 10.36 -0.71 -5.24
N THR A 68 11.67 -0.72 -5.00
CA THR A 68 12.46 -1.89 -4.63
C THR A 68 12.92 -1.79 -3.18
N LEU A 69 12.75 -2.88 -2.43
CA LEU A 69 13.19 -3.11 -1.07
C LEU A 69 13.44 -4.60 -0.90
N ASN A 70 14.67 -5.01 -1.19
CA ASN A 70 15.12 -6.40 -1.21
C ASN A 70 16.39 -6.55 -0.35
N ASN A 71 16.88 -7.78 -0.18
CA ASN A 71 18.05 -8.08 0.67
C ASN A 71 19.42 -7.79 0.02
N THR A 72 19.53 -6.96 -1.03
CA THR A 72 20.83 -6.44 -1.50
C THR A 72 21.26 -5.22 -0.69
N ARG A 73 22.54 -4.85 -0.77
CA ARG A 73 22.96 -3.48 -0.40
C ARG A 73 22.09 -2.46 -1.15
N ASP A 74 21.56 -1.51 -0.39
CA ASP A 74 20.66 -0.42 -0.81
C ASP A 74 19.27 -0.83 -1.36
N GLY A 75 18.96 -2.14 -1.38
CA GLY A 75 17.63 -2.66 -1.76
C GLY A 75 17.24 -2.42 -3.22
N VAL A 76 18.19 -2.54 -4.15
CA VAL A 76 18.02 -2.31 -5.60
C VAL A 76 18.29 -3.60 -6.37
N TYR A 77 17.83 -3.71 -7.61
CA TYR A 77 18.19 -4.85 -8.48
C TYR A 77 19.18 -4.39 -9.55
N HIS A 78 20.22 -5.18 -9.81
CA HIS A 78 21.23 -4.87 -10.81
C HIS A 78 21.21 -5.95 -11.90
N TRP A 79 20.83 -5.57 -13.12
CA TRP A 79 20.98 -6.44 -14.29
C TRP A 79 22.43 -6.45 -14.73
N ARG A 80 23.07 -7.62 -14.79
CA ARG A 80 24.38 -7.80 -15.44
C ARG A 80 24.17 -8.28 -16.87
N ASP A 81 24.73 -7.54 -17.83
CA ASP A 81 24.51 -7.78 -19.26
C ASP A 81 24.93 -9.20 -19.66
N GLY A 82 24.10 -9.85 -20.49
CA GLY A 82 24.29 -11.24 -20.89
C GLY A 82 24.24 -12.28 -19.76
N THR A 83 23.94 -11.89 -18.51
CA THR A 83 23.88 -12.79 -17.35
C THR A 83 22.47 -12.83 -16.74
N GLY A 84 21.96 -11.70 -16.23
CA GLY A 84 20.72 -11.67 -15.46
C GLY A 84 20.75 -10.79 -14.22
N PHE A 85 19.74 -10.96 -13.35
CA PHE A 85 19.62 -10.34 -12.03
C PHE A 85 20.21 -11.17 -10.88
N TYR A 86 20.69 -12.39 -11.13
CA TYR A 86 21.10 -13.34 -10.09
C TYR A 86 22.42 -14.05 -10.41
N ASN A 87 23.19 -14.37 -9.36
CA ASN A 87 24.30 -15.31 -9.37
C ASN A 87 23.95 -16.50 -8.49
N GLY A 88 23.53 -17.61 -9.09
CA GLY A 88 22.88 -18.68 -8.35
C GLY A 88 21.66 -18.14 -7.60
N SER A 89 21.57 -18.40 -6.29
CA SER A 89 20.50 -17.89 -5.42
C SER A 89 20.64 -16.42 -5.00
N THR A 90 21.79 -15.78 -5.22
CA THR A 90 22.08 -14.44 -4.70
C THR A 90 21.70 -13.36 -5.73
N PRO A 91 20.83 -12.39 -5.38
CA PRO A 91 20.51 -11.28 -6.27
C PRO A 91 21.70 -10.33 -6.43
N TYR A 92 21.86 -9.81 -7.63
CA TYR A 92 22.82 -8.75 -7.97
C TYR A 92 22.30 -7.38 -7.49
N GLY A 93 23.14 -6.64 -6.76
CA GLY A 93 22.78 -5.39 -6.08
C GLY A 93 23.75 -4.22 -6.31
N TYR A 94 23.75 -3.26 -5.38
CA TYR A 94 24.52 -2.02 -5.52
C TYR A 94 26.06 -2.24 -5.47
N ASP A 95 26.55 -3.28 -4.79
CA ASP A 95 27.97 -3.64 -4.64
C ASP A 95 28.75 -3.89 -5.94
N LEU A 96 28.08 -4.24 -7.03
CA LEU A 96 28.77 -4.71 -8.22
C LEU A 96 29.54 -3.59 -8.93
N PRO A 97 30.71 -3.91 -9.52
CA PRO A 97 31.51 -2.96 -10.28
C PRO A 97 30.69 -2.23 -11.36
N SER A 98 30.88 -0.92 -11.45
CA SER A 98 30.28 -0.09 -12.48
C SER A 98 30.69 -0.53 -13.88
N GLY A 99 29.75 -0.46 -14.83
CA GLY A 99 30.04 -0.63 -16.27
C GLY A 99 29.72 -1.99 -16.89
N SER A 100 29.16 -2.96 -16.15
CA SER A 100 28.76 -4.27 -16.70
C SER A 100 27.25 -4.53 -16.68
N GLY A 101 26.45 -3.48 -16.50
CA GLY A 101 25.03 -3.62 -16.20
C GLY A 101 24.30 -2.32 -15.91
N LEU A 102 23.06 -2.45 -15.43
CA LEU A 102 22.20 -1.35 -15.02
C LEU A 102 21.49 -1.66 -13.68
N ARG A 103 21.42 -0.65 -12.81
CA ARG A 103 20.63 -0.68 -11.57
C ARG A 103 19.19 -0.24 -11.86
N TYR A 104 18.24 -0.95 -11.28
CA TYR A 104 16.81 -0.75 -11.41
C TYR A 104 16.19 -0.39 -10.06
N TYR A 105 15.34 0.64 -10.09
CA TYR A 105 14.73 1.24 -8.90
C TYR A 105 13.20 1.17 -8.91
N TYR A 106 12.60 0.95 -10.09
CA TYR A 106 11.15 0.98 -10.30
C TYR A 106 10.63 -0.33 -10.89
N LEU A 107 9.35 -0.63 -10.66
CA LEU A 107 8.67 -1.86 -11.09
C LEU A 107 7.37 -1.55 -11.85
N THR A 108 6.81 -0.39 -11.59
CA THR A 108 5.85 0.29 -12.46
C THR A 108 6.63 1.25 -13.39
N PRO A 109 6.01 1.79 -14.45
CA PRO A 109 6.65 2.81 -15.26
C PRO A 109 7.14 3.98 -14.39
N PRO A 110 8.26 4.63 -14.77
CA PRO A 110 8.93 5.60 -13.91
C PRO A 110 8.15 6.91 -13.75
N TYR A 111 7.11 7.15 -14.56
CA TYR A 111 6.21 8.31 -14.45
C TYR A 111 6.94 9.67 -14.42
N GLY A 112 8.04 9.78 -15.15
CA GLY A 112 8.91 10.95 -15.23
C GLY A 112 10.12 10.95 -14.28
N ARG A 113 10.26 9.95 -13.40
CA ARG A 113 11.35 9.84 -12.41
C ARG A 113 12.64 9.19 -12.93
N GLY A 114 12.80 9.05 -14.24
CA GLY A 114 13.91 8.34 -14.90
C GLY A 114 13.44 7.33 -15.96
N SER A 115 14.23 6.29 -16.22
CA SER A 115 13.82 5.17 -17.10
C SER A 115 14.05 3.78 -16.49
N ASP A 116 14.70 3.67 -15.32
CA ASP A 116 15.23 2.41 -14.79
C ASP A 116 14.18 1.54 -14.08
N ALA A 117 13.12 1.21 -14.84
CA ALA A 117 12.01 0.34 -14.44
C ALA A 117 12.18 -1.06 -15.05
N ILE A 118 12.08 -2.10 -14.20
CA ILE A 118 12.22 -3.50 -14.64
C ILE A 118 11.05 -3.85 -15.56
N PRO A 119 11.26 -4.39 -16.77
CA PRO A 119 10.16 -4.81 -17.64
C PRO A 119 9.16 -5.75 -16.93
N PRO A 120 7.85 -5.65 -17.21
CA PRO A 120 6.80 -6.50 -16.65
C PRO A 120 6.76 -7.90 -17.29
N LEU A 121 7.95 -8.50 -17.47
CA LEU A 121 8.12 -9.86 -17.95
C LEU A 121 7.97 -10.84 -16.79
N ASP A 122 7.33 -11.98 -17.07
CA ASP A 122 7.11 -13.05 -16.08
C ASP A 122 8.45 -13.58 -15.53
N ALA A 123 9.50 -13.59 -16.35
CA ALA A 123 10.88 -13.88 -15.94
C ALA A 123 11.41 -12.99 -14.78
N PHE A 124 10.89 -11.76 -14.70
CA PHE A 124 11.27 -10.77 -13.67
C PHE A 124 10.15 -10.57 -12.64
N GLY A 125 9.19 -11.50 -12.58
CA GLY A 125 8.10 -11.51 -11.60
C GLY A 125 8.56 -11.54 -10.14
N PHE A 126 9.78 -12.03 -9.88
CA PHE A 126 10.38 -12.04 -8.53
C PHE A 126 10.42 -10.63 -7.90
N ALA A 127 10.63 -9.58 -8.69
CA ALA A 127 10.67 -8.21 -8.17
C ALA A 127 9.28 -7.71 -7.78
N ARG A 128 8.23 -8.34 -8.30
CA ARG A 128 6.80 -8.09 -8.04
C ARG A 128 6.20 -9.14 -7.09
N SER A 129 7.03 -9.66 -6.19
CA SER A 129 6.64 -10.64 -5.16
C SER A 129 6.97 -10.10 -3.77
N ALA A 130 5.99 -10.02 -2.88
CA ALA A 130 6.21 -9.63 -1.48
C ALA A 130 7.23 -10.55 -0.76
N ASP A 131 7.28 -11.84 -1.15
CA ASP A 131 8.23 -12.83 -0.63
C ASP A 131 9.72 -12.56 -1.00
N VAL A 132 10.00 -11.58 -1.88
CA VAL A 132 11.34 -11.28 -2.42
C VAL A 132 11.66 -9.79 -2.43
N ASN A 133 10.64 -8.95 -2.65
CA ASN A 133 10.67 -7.49 -2.56
C ASN A 133 9.55 -7.04 -1.60
N GLY A 134 9.90 -6.76 -0.35
CA GLY A 134 8.93 -6.42 0.70
C GLY A 134 8.20 -5.08 0.51
N ALA A 135 8.60 -4.25 -0.46
CA ALA A 135 7.85 -3.06 -0.85
C ALA A 135 6.73 -3.34 -1.86
N TYR A 136 6.72 -4.51 -2.51
CA TYR A 136 5.65 -4.86 -3.45
C TYR A 136 4.37 -5.30 -2.74
N PHE A 137 3.25 -5.26 -3.47
CA PHE A 137 1.95 -5.67 -2.98
C PHE A 137 1.97 -7.10 -2.40
N ASP A 138 1.57 -7.23 -1.14
CA ASP A 138 1.26 -8.49 -0.51
C ASP A 138 -0.27 -8.73 -0.49
N PRO A 139 -0.80 -9.76 -1.18
CA PRO A 139 -2.22 -10.10 -1.13
C PRO A 139 -2.69 -10.61 0.24
N ARG A 140 -1.77 -10.93 1.16
CA ARG A 140 -2.03 -11.39 2.54
C ARG A 140 -2.27 -10.23 3.50
N GLU A 141 -1.89 -9.01 3.13
CA GLU A 141 -2.05 -7.79 3.94
C GLU A 141 -3.23 -6.92 3.47
N ASN A 142 -3.72 -6.06 4.36
CA ASN A 142 -4.69 -5.02 4.03
C ASN A 142 -4.04 -3.65 4.18
N TYR A 143 -4.02 -2.88 3.10
CA TYR A 143 -3.43 -1.54 3.05
C TYR A 143 -4.49 -0.49 3.41
N PRO A 144 -4.45 0.12 4.62
CA PRO A 144 -5.40 1.17 4.98
C PRO A 144 -5.13 2.45 4.19
N ALA A 145 -6.09 3.38 4.13
CA ALA A 145 -5.80 4.72 3.63
C ALA A 145 -4.77 5.43 4.52
N TRP A 146 -4.07 6.42 3.96
CA TRP A 146 -3.43 7.45 4.79
C TRP A 146 -4.48 8.16 5.64
N LYS A 147 -4.06 8.71 6.78
CA LYS A 147 -4.98 9.38 7.72
C LYS A 147 -4.87 10.90 7.67
N THR A 148 -5.99 11.58 7.85
CA THR A 148 -6.09 13.05 7.93
C THR A 148 -5.59 13.62 9.26
N GLY A 149 -5.32 12.77 10.25
CA GLY A 149 -5.07 13.18 11.64
C GLY A 149 -6.35 13.37 12.48
N SER A 150 -7.52 13.54 11.86
CA SER A 150 -8.81 13.70 12.55
C SER A 150 -9.06 12.57 13.55
N SER A 151 -9.49 12.89 14.78
CA SER A 151 -9.97 11.89 15.75
C SER A 151 -11.38 11.35 15.47
N SER A 152 -12.02 11.76 14.37
CA SER A 152 -13.33 11.23 13.98
C SER A 152 -13.33 9.71 13.86
N THR A 153 -14.35 9.07 14.41
CA THR A 153 -14.59 7.63 14.25
C THR A 153 -15.21 7.29 12.90
N ASN A 154 -15.62 8.29 12.11
CA ASN A 154 -16.11 8.12 10.75
C ASN A 154 -14.93 7.92 9.77
N PRO A 155 -14.80 6.76 9.09
CA PRO A 155 -13.73 6.54 8.12
C PRO A 155 -13.72 7.57 6.98
N ALA A 156 -14.88 8.14 6.60
CA ALA A 156 -14.95 9.16 5.56
C ALA A 156 -14.30 10.51 5.95
N GLU A 157 -14.00 10.72 7.23
CA GLU A 157 -13.33 11.93 7.76
C GLU A 157 -11.90 11.63 8.22
N ALA A 158 -11.65 10.41 8.70
CA ALA A 158 -10.34 9.96 9.15
C ALA A 158 -9.42 9.49 8.00
N ASP A 159 -9.98 8.93 6.92
CA ASP A 159 -9.23 8.53 5.72
C ASP A 159 -8.98 9.74 4.81
N TYR A 160 -7.73 9.89 4.36
CA TYR A 160 -7.29 11.03 3.55
C TYR A 160 -7.98 11.09 2.18
N MET A 161 -8.11 9.96 1.47
CA MET A 161 -8.93 9.85 0.27
C MET A 161 -9.25 8.38 -0.04
N GLN A 162 -10.34 8.15 -0.77
CA GLN A 162 -10.59 6.88 -1.44
C GLN A 162 -9.81 6.82 -2.76
N ILE A 163 -9.34 5.63 -3.13
CA ILE A 163 -8.67 5.39 -4.41
C ILE A 163 -9.63 4.63 -5.34
N ASP A 164 -9.89 5.21 -6.50
CA ASP A 164 -10.55 4.54 -7.62
C ASP A 164 -9.52 3.68 -8.39
N PRO A 165 -9.70 2.35 -8.51
CA PRO A 165 -8.80 1.50 -9.28
C PRO A 165 -8.76 1.81 -10.80
N GLU A 166 -9.78 2.47 -11.34
CA GLU A 166 -9.79 2.95 -12.73
C GLU A 166 -8.90 4.18 -12.93
N ASN A 167 -8.66 4.95 -11.87
CA ASN A 167 -7.98 6.25 -11.87
C ASN A 167 -7.07 6.40 -10.63
N ALA A 168 -6.18 5.44 -10.38
CA ALA A 168 -5.33 5.45 -9.19
C ALA A 168 -4.20 6.48 -9.34
N PRO A 169 -4.06 7.48 -8.44
CA PRO A 169 -3.02 8.50 -8.54
C PRO A 169 -1.63 7.91 -8.35
N VAL A 170 -0.68 8.31 -9.20
CA VAL A 170 0.73 7.93 -9.09
C VAL A 170 1.41 8.54 -7.86
N ASP A 171 1.00 9.76 -7.47
CA ASP A 171 1.53 10.51 -6.34
C ASP A 171 0.34 11.18 -5.61
N PRO A 172 -0.19 10.58 -4.52
CA PRO A 172 -1.40 11.06 -3.86
C PRO A 172 -1.15 12.23 -2.89
N ARG A 173 0.09 12.76 -2.80
CA ARG A 173 0.43 13.80 -1.80
C ARG A 173 -0.52 15.02 -1.90
N PRO A 174 -0.92 15.63 -0.78
CA PRO A 174 -1.84 16.76 -0.78
C PRO A 174 -1.27 18.00 -1.50
N GLY A 175 -2.17 18.85 -1.97
CA GLY A 175 -1.85 20.16 -2.55
C GLY A 175 -0.87 20.12 -3.73
N THR A 176 0.02 21.12 -3.74
CA THR A 176 1.02 21.41 -4.79
C THR A 176 2.44 21.01 -4.37
N ALA A 177 2.58 19.87 -3.68
CA ALA A 177 3.87 19.39 -3.20
C ALA A 177 4.94 19.33 -4.32
N THR A 178 6.16 19.80 -4.03
CA THR A 178 7.25 19.87 -5.02
C THR A 178 7.51 18.50 -5.66
N GLY A 179 7.65 18.51 -6.99
CA GLY A 179 7.86 17.30 -7.80
C GLY A 179 6.70 16.30 -7.78
N LYS A 180 5.48 16.71 -7.42
CA LYS A 180 4.28 15.86 -7.48
C LYS A 180 3.92 15.51 -8.92
N SER A 181 3.69 14.22 -9.17
CA SER A 181 3.13 13.74 -10.44
C SER A 181 1.61 13.92 -10.45
N THR A 182 1.06 14.38 -11.58
CA THR A 182 -0.39 14.46 -11.83
C THR A 182 -0.91 13.27 -12.64
N LEU A 183 -0.10 12.22 -12.79
CA LEU A 183 -0.43 11.04 -13.59
C LEU A 183 -1.31 10.05 -12.81
N PHE A 184 -2.13 9.32 -13.55
CA PHE A 184 -3.03 8.28 -13.04
C PHE A 184 -2.80 6.95 -13.76
N GLN A 185 -2.99 5.87 -13.01
CA GLN A 185 -2.94 4.50 -13.48
C GLN A 185 -4.33 3.88 -13.46
N LYS A 186 -4.77 3.35 -14.60
CA LYS A 186 -5.86 2.39 -14.65
C LYS A 186 -5.31 1.01 -14.31
N LEU A 187 -5.76 0.41 -13.21
CA LEU A 187 -5.21 -0.83 -12.66
C LEU A 187 -5.95 -2.08 -13.15
N THR A 188 -7.16 -1.89 -13.67
CA THR A 188 -8.17 -2.90 -14.04
C THR A 188 -8.13 -3.35 -15.50
N ALA A 189 -7.23 -2.77 -16.31
CA ALA A 189 -7.10 -3.06 -17.73
C ALA A 189 -5.64 -3.17 -18.14
N VAL A 190 -5.40 -3.74 -19.31
CA VAL A 190 -4.07 -3.77 -19.94
C VAL A 190 -3.61 -2.34 -20.22
N GLU A 191 -2.40 -2.00 -19.77
CA GLU A 191 -1.76 -0.72 -20.07
C GLU A 191 -1.33 -0.68 -21.54
N THR A 192 -1.60 0.43 -22.23
CA THR A 192 -1.34 0.60 -23.66
C THR A 192 -0.77 1.98 -24.03
N ARG A 193 -0.40 2.81 -23.04
CA ARG A 193 0.25 4.10 -23.26
C ARG A 193 1.73 3.93 -23.62
N THR A 194 2.18 4.70 -24.60
CA THR A 194 3.54 4.63 -25.18
C THR A 194 4.42 5.85 -24.90
N GLY A 195 3.88 6.87 -24.21
CA GLY A 195 4.62 8.09 -23.87
C GLY A 195 5.84 7.81 -22.97
N SER A 196 6.81 8.74 -22.92
CA SER A 196 8.07 8.58 -22.17
C SER A 196 7.90 8.12 -20.72
N ASN A 197 6.84 8.58 -20.05
CA ASN A 197 6.49 8.22 -18.67
C ASN A 197 6.02 6.76 -18.48
N TRP A 198 5.80 6.02 -19.58
CA TRP A 198 5.18 4.69 -19.65
C TRP A 198 6.15 3.57 -20.05
N ARG A 199 7.44 3.90 -20.24
CA ARG A 199 8.44 2.99 -20.79
C ARG A 199 9.26 2.28 -19.71
N PHE A 200 9.68 1.06 -20.03
CA PHE A 200 10.62 0.25 -19.27
C PHE A 200 11.99 0.24 -19.94
N ARG A 201 13.05 -0.04 -19.17
CA ARG A 201 14.42 -0.09 -19.67
C ARG A 201 14.82 -1.55 -19.88
N PHE A 202 15.19 -1.89 -21.11
CA PHE A 202 15.71 -3.21 -21.44
C PHE A 202 17.21 -3.12 -21.69
N ARG A 203 17.90 -4.22 -21.39
CA ARG A 203 19.35 -4.38 -21.47
C ARG A 203 19.71 -5.56 -22.36
N ASN A 204 20.94 -5.51 -22.87
CA ASN A 204 21.52 -6.63 -23.60
C ASN A 204 21.43 -7.95 -22.80
N GLY A 205 20.91 -8.99 -23.45
CA GLY A 205 20.66 -10.32 -22.89
C GLY A 205 19.25 -10.55 -22.33
N MET A 206 18.39 -9.53 -22.24
CA MET A 206 17.00 -9.74 -21.78
C MET A 206 16.21 -10.55 -22.81
N VAL A 207 15.57 -11.63 -22.37
CA VAL A 207 14.76 -12.51 -23.23
C VAL A 207 13.30 -12.06 -23.22
N LEU A 208 12.74 -11.80 -24.41
CA LEU A 208 11.32 -11.51 -24.62
C LEU A 208 10.62 -12.80 -25.10
N PRO A 209 9.71 -13.40 -24.32
CA PRO A 209 9.01 -14.63 -24.69
C PRO A 209 7.95 -14.40 -25.78
N VAL A 210 7.48 -15.50 -26.38
CA VAL A 210 6.30 -15.52 -27.26
C VAL A 210 5.08 -14.90 -26.55
N GLY A 211 4.25 -14.17 -27.27
CA GLY A 211 3.09 -13.48 -26.72
C GLY A 211 3.38 -12.11 -26.09
N THR A 212 4.67 -11.75 -25.91
CA THR A 212 5.06 -10.39 -25.50
C THR A 212 4.49 -9.37 -26.48
N VAL A 213 3.84 -8.31 -25.96
CA VAL A 213 3.40 -7.16 -26.77
C VAL A 213 4.22 -5.93 -26.38
N ILE A 214 4.96 -5.38 -27.34
CA ILE A 214 6.00 -4.36 -27.11
C ILE A 214 5.92 -3.24 -28.16
N GLU A 215 6.32 -2.04 -27.76
CA GLU A 215 6.22 -0.82 -28.55
C GLU A 215 7.14 -0.81 -29.78
N THR A 216 6.57 -0.47 -30.94
CA THR A 216 7.27 -0.16 -32.18
C THR A 216 7.22 1.32 -32.55
N ALA A 217 8.24 1.76 -33.26
CA ALA A 217 8.28 3.05 -33.93
C ALA A 217 8.23 2.86 -35.45
N PHE A 218 7.49 3.72 -36.15
CA PHE A 218 7.45 3.74 -37.61
C PHE A 218 8.46 4.78 -38.12
N ASN A 219 9.55 4.32 -38.75
CA ASN A 219 10.67 5.16 -39.19
C ASN A 219 10.93 4.98 -40.69
N ARG A 220 10.87 6.08 -41.46
CA ARG A 220 11.20 6.12 -42.91
C ARG A 220 10.53 5.02 -43.75
N GLY A 221 9.25 4.74 -43.52
CA GLY A 221 8.49 3.75 -44.28
C GLY A 221 8.63 2.30 -43.80
N ALA A 222 9.43 2.04 -42.77
CA ALA A 222 9.56 0.73 -42.14
C ALA A 222 9.20 0.82 -40.65
N GLU A 223 8.51 -0.21 -40.15
CA GLU A 223 8.24 -0.34 -38.73
C GLU A 223 9.39 -1.09 -38.04
N THR A 224 9.93 -0.48 -36.98
CA THR A 224 11.11 -0.96 -36.25
C THR A 224 10.78 -1.05 -34.76
N LEU A 225 11.17 -2.15 -34.09
CA LEU A 225 11.13 -2.16 -32.63
C LEU A 225 12.10 -1.11 -32.08
N LEU A 226 11.72 -0.43 -31.00
CA LEU A 226 12.61 0.48 -30.26
C LEU A 226 13.85 -0.23 -29.67
N CYS A 227 13.83 -1.56 -29.60
CA CYS A 227 14.92 -2.40 -29.13
C CYS A 227 15.55 -3.22 -30.25
N THR A 228 16.87 -3.14 -30.38
CA THR A 228 17.63 -4.08 -31.21
C THR A 228 17.49 -5.48 -30.61
N THR A 229 17.19 -6.46 -31.45
CA THR A 229 16.87 -7.84 -31.04
C THR A 229 17.62 -8.85 -31.91
N ASN A 230 17.92 -10.01 -31.33
CA ASN A 230 18.42 -11.19 -32.02
C ASN A 230 17.51 -12.40 -31.71
N PRO A 231 16.92 -13.05 -32.72
CA PRO A 231 16.88 -12.65 -34.12
C PRO A 231 16.12 -11.33 -34.32
N THR A 232 16.47 -10.57 -35.36
CA THR A 232 15.83 -9.28 -35.66
C THR A 232 14.33 -9.45 -35.83
N LEU A 233 13.56 -8.60 -35.14
CA LEU A 233 12.12 -8.54 -35.32
C LEU A 233 11.75 -7.89 -36.65
N ASP A 234 10.90 -8.59 -37.41
CA ASP A 234 10.33 -8.19 -38.68
C ASP A 234 8.89 -8.72 -38.79
N SER A 235 8.23 -8.50 -39.93
CA SER A 235 6.87 -9.00 -40.19
C SER A 235 6.73 -10.52 -40.20
N ARG A 236 7.82 -11.30 -40.24
CA ARG A 236 7.80 -12.78 -40.23
C ARG A 236 7.74 -13.35 -38.81
N ASN A 237 8.08 -12.55 -37.81
CA ASN A 237 8.21 -12.98 -36.40
C ASN A 237 7.22 -12.29 -35.45
N THR A 238 6.18 -11.64 -35.99
CA THR A 238 5.15 -10.93 -35.25
C THR A 238 3.79 -11.08 -35.93
N SER A 239 2.69 -11.14 -35.17
CA SER A 239 1.34 -11.44 -35.71
C SER A 239 0.42 -10.23 -35.92
N THR A 240 0.77 -9.04 -35.43
CA THR A 240 -0.13 -7.88 -35.40
C THR A 240 0.61 -6.63 -35.89
N LEU A 241 0.12 -5.98 -36.95
CA LEU A 241 0.65 -4.73 -37.53
C LEU A 241 -0.27 -3.54 -37.25
N SER A 242 -0.64 -3.30 -35.98
CA SER A 242 -1.65 -2.29 -35.63
C SER A 242 -1.08 -1.20 -34.72
N GLY A 243 -0.95 0.01 -35.26
CA GLY A 243 -0.42 1.17 -34.53
C GLY A 243 1.04 0.99 -34.13
N SER A 244 1.35 1.30 -32.87
CA SER A 244 2.69 1.26 -32.29
C SER A 244 2.97 -0.03 -31.49
N TRP A 245 2.33 -1.15 -31.85
CA TRP A 245 2.38 -2.40 -31.07
C TRP A 245 2.63 -3.64 -31.93
N ARG A 246 3.54 -4.51 -31.47
CA ARG A 246 3.77 -5.85 -32.03
C ARG A 246 3.63 -6.94 -30.98
N THR A 247 2.90 -7.99 -31.31
CA THR A 247 2.89 -9.26 -30.56
C THR A 247 3.96 -10.20 -31.12
N LEU A 248 4.84 -10.73 -30.27
CA LEU A 248 5.90 -11.65 -30.67
C LEU A 248 5.35 -13.07 -30.93
N THR A 249 5.63 -13.64 -32.11
CA THR A 249 5.30 -15.06 -32.41
C THR A 249 6.45 -16.01 -32.13
N ARG A 250 7.65 -15.47 -31.87
CA ARG A 250 8.85 -16.22 -31.48
C ARG A 250 9.58 -15.49 -30.36
N GLN A 251 10.23 -16.23 -29.47
CA GLN A 251 11.16 -15.67 -28.49
C GLN A 251 12.31 -14.91 -29.18
N VAL A 252 12.70 -13.75 -28.64
CA VAL A 252 13.89 -13.00 -29.07
C VAL A 252 14.68 -12.51 -27.87
N THR A 253 15.96 -12.21 -28.07
CA THR A 253 16.83 -11.62 -27.05
C THR A 253 17.14 -10.18 -27.42
N VAL A 254 17.01 -9.24 -26.48
CA VAL A 254 17.45 -7.85 -26.65
C VAL A 254 18.97 -7.83 -26.79
N SER A 255 19.48 -7.26 -27.89
CA SER A 255 20.91 -7.22 -28.23
C SER A 255 21.53 -5.82 -28.14
N GLY A 256 20.74 -4.81 -27.78
CA GLY A 256 21.19 -3.45 -27.52
C GLY A 256 20.21 -2.71 -26.60
N ASP A 257 20.73 -1.80 -25.78
CA ASP A 257 19.94 -1.15 -24.74
C ASP A 257 18.88 -0.19 -25.31
N CYS A 258 17.66 -0.25 -24.78
CA CYS A 258 16.52 0.49 -25.30
C CYS A 258 15.55 0.91 -24.19
N SER A 259 14.65 1.83 -24.51
CA SER A 259 13.50 2.18 -23.67
C SER A 259 12.24 2.06 -24.53
N ALA A 260 11.30 1.25 -24.09
CA ALA A 260 10.06 0.93 -24.82
C ALA A 260 8.91 0.67 -23.85
N ALA A 261 7.69 0.98 -24.25
CA ALA A 261 6.49 0.54 -23.54
C ALA A 261 6.21 -0.95 -23.83
N MET A 262 5.51 -1.59 -22.90
CA MET A 262 4.97 -2.95 -23.05
C MET A 262 3.50 -2.90 -22.72
N GLN A 263 2.71 -3.81 -23.29
CA GLN A 263 1.41 -4.09 -22.73
C GLN A 263 1.56 -5.07 -21.56
N TYR A 264 0.96 -4.71 -20.43
CA TYR A 264 0.93 -5.53 -19.21
C TYR A 264 -0.34 -5.21 -18.42
N PHE A 265 -0.76 -6.13 -17.57
CA PHE A 265 -1.85 -5.88 -16.63
C PHE A 265 -1.26 -5.32 -15.32
N PRO A 266 -1.56 -4.08 -14.89
CA PRO A 266 -0.85 -3.46 -13.78
C PRO A 266 -1.10 -4.12 -12.42
N ALA A 267 -2.32 -4.61 -12.16
CA ALA A 267 -2.64 -5.34 -10.95
C ALA A 267 -2.21 -6.82 -11.05
N THR A 268 -0.90 -7.03 -11.12
CA THR A 268 -0.23 -8.34 -11.19
C THR A 268 0.73 -8.49 -10.03
N PHE A 269 0.69 -9.62 -9.32
CA PHE A 269 1.62 -9.95 -8.24
C PHE A 269 2.13 -11.38 -8.37
N TYR A 270 3.20 -11.69 -7.62
CA TYR A 270 3.83 -13.00 -7.60
C TYR A 270 4.01 -13.52 -6.17
N LEU A 271 3.96 -14.83 -6.00
CA LEU A 271 4.28 -15.50 -4.72
C LEU A 271 5.31 -16.62 -4.97
N VAL A 272 6.21 -16.84 -4.02
CA VAL A 272 7.18 -17.96 -4.04
C VAL A 272 6.49 -19.27 -3.68
N ASN A 273 5.47 -19.22 -2.81
CA ASN A 273 4.64 -20.36 -2.46
C ASN A 273 3.16 -20.07 -2.75
N LYS A 274 2.57 -20.82 -3.70
CA LYS A 274 1.16 -20.72 -4.07
C LYS A 274 0.20 -20.95 -2.90
N ALA A 275 0.59 -21.77 -1.92
CA ALA A 275 -0.22 -22.07 -0.73
C ALA A 275 -0.18 -20.95 0.33
N SER A 276 0.61 -19.89 0.13
CA SER A 276 0.60 -18.73 1.02
C SER A 276 -0.54 -17.74 0.72
N LEU A 277 -1.22 -17.88 -0.42
CA LEU A 277 -2.41 -17.09 -0.74
C LEU A 277 -3.62 -17.64 0.05
N PRO A 278 -4.26 -16.85 0.94
CA PRO A 278 -5.39 -17.34 1.73
C PRO A 278 -6.60 -17.62 0.86
N ALA A 279 -7.33 -18.72 1.14
CA ALA A 279 -8.56 -19.04 0.41
C ALA A 279 -9.64 -17.93 0.51
N SER A 280 -9.61 -17.14 1.58
CA SER A 280 -10.48 -15.95 1.76
C SER A 280 -10.24 -14.86 0.69
N TYR A 281 -9.04 -14.77 0.11
CA TYR A 281 -8.73 -13.86 -0.99
C TYR A 281 -9.55 -14.18 -2.25
N GLY A 282 -10.05 -15.41 -2.40
CA GLY A 282 -11.08 -15.76 -3.39
C GLY A 282 -10.57 -15.99 -4.81
N TYR A 283 -9.25 -16.09 -5.04
CA TYR A 283 -8.68 -16.38 -6.35
C TYR A 283 -8.96 -17.84 -6.75
N THR A 284 -9.56 -18.06 -7.91
CA THR A 284 -9.99 -19.36 -8.42
C THR A 284 -9.24 -19.83 -9.66
N ALA A 285 -8.62 -18.91 -10.41
CA ALA A 285 -7.82 -19.28 -11.57
C ALA A 285 -6.56 -20.07 -11.16
N THR A 286 -6.01 -20.86 -12.09
CA THR A 286 -4.69 -21.47 -11.88
C THR A 286 -3.62 -20.39 -12.11
N PRO A 287 -2.75 -20.08 -11.13
CA PRO A 287 -1.68 -19.10 -11.31
C PRO A 287 -0.64 -19.62 -12.31
N VAL A 288 -0.05 -18.73 -13.09
CA VAL A 288 0.97 -19.14 -14.08
C VAL A 288 2.26 -19.47 -13.35
N GLU A 289 2.75 -20.69 -13.51
CA GLU A 289 4.02 -21.13 -12.94
C GLU A 289 5.20 -20.62 -13.78
N VAL A 290 6.16 -19.96 -13.13
CA VAL A 290 7.40 -19.48 -13.74
C VAL A 290 8.58 -20.13 -13.03
N THR A 291 9.23 -21.09 -13.68
CA THR A 291 10.29 -21.93 -13.11
C THR A 291 11.62 -21.70 -13.83
N ASN A 292 12.66 -21.32 -13.07
CA ASN A 292 14.03 -21.03 -13.53
C ASN A 292 14.12 -20.13 -14.80
N PRO A 293 13.43 -18.98 -14.85
CA PRO A 293 13.42 -18.12 -16.03
C PRO A 293 14.79 -17.53 -16.35
N ALA A 294 15.10 -17.41 -17.65
CA ALA A 294 16.36 -16.83 -18.13
C ALA A 294 16.58 -15.41 -17.61
N GLY A 295 17.72 -15.18 -16.95
CA GLY A 295 18.08 -13.90 -16.33
C GLY A 295 17.29 -13.51 -15.09
N GLY A 296 16.34 -14.33 -14.64
CA GLY A 296 15.50 -14.10 -13.46
C GLY A 296 16.01 -14.79 -12.19
N ARG A 297 15.12 -14.93 -11.20
CA ARG A 297 15.39 -15.64 -9.93
C ARG A 297 15.32 -17.15 -10.15
N PRO A 298 16.24 -17.96 -9.60
CA PRO A 298 16.12 -19.43 -9.64
C PRO A 298 14.94 -19.95 -8.79
N GLY A 299 14.56 -21.19 -9.05
CA GLY A 299 13.38 -21.83 -8.47
C GLY A 299 12.08 -21.40 -9.16
N THR A 300 10.98 -21.64 -8.48
CA THR A 300 9.62 -21.39 -8.98
C THR A 300 8.99 -20.19 -8.28
N ILE A 301 8.26 -19.39 -9.05
CA ILE A 301 7.32 -18.37 -8.57
C ILE A 301 6.00 -18.49 -9.33
N TYR A 302 4.92 -18.01 -8.73
CA TYR A 302 3.56 -18.13 -9.26
C TYR A 302 2.98 -16.74 -9.53
N LYS A 303 2.52 -16.49 -10.75
CA LYS A 303 1.91 -15.22 -11.20
C LYS A 303 0.40 -15.22 -10.95
N TYR A 304 -0.09 -14.09 -10.46
CA TYR A 304 -1.51 -13.81 -10.25
C TYR A 304 -1.86 -12.46 -10.89
N GLU A 305 -3.00 -12.39 -11.57
CA GLU A 305 -3.52 -11.14 -12.14
C GLU A 305 -4.90 -10.85 -11.53
N ILE A 306 -5.10 -9.66 -10.96
CA ILE A 306 -6.35 -9.27 -10.29
C ILE A 306 -7.38 -8.87 -11.36
N LYS A 307 -7.95 -9.86 -12.04
CA LYS A 307 -9.00 -9.74 -13.07
C LYS A 307 -10.31 -10.33 -12.56
N PRO A 308 -11.49 -9.81 -12.94
CA PRO A 308 -12.78 -10.32 -12.47
C PRO A 308 -12.94 -11.84 -12.63
N ASP A 309 -12.56 -12.37 -13.80
CA ASP A 309 -12.69 -13.78 -14.16
C ASP A 309 -11.82 -14.73 -13.31
N ASN A 310 -10.85 -14.19 -12.57
CA ASN A 310 -9.94 -14.95 -11.72
C ASN A 310 -10.45 -15.12 -10.26
N PHE A 311 -11.63 -14.60 -9.91
CA PHE A 311 -12.20 -14.68 -8.56
C PHE A 311 -13.52 -15.44 -8.50
N ALA A 312 -13.79 -16.07 -7.36
CA ALA A 312 -15.06 -16.76 -7.09
C ALA A 312 -16.28 -15.81 -7.06
N THR A 313 -16.08 -14.55 -6.67
CA THR A 313 -17.16 -13.55 -6.55
C THR A 313 -16.70 -12.16 -6.93
N THR A 314 -17.63 -11.33 -7.44
CA THR A 314 -17.41 -9.90 -7.70
C THR A 314 -17.00 -9.14 -6.42
N ALA A 315 -17.47 -9.57 -5.24
CA ALA A 315 -17.09 -8.97 -3.97
C ALA A 315 -15.60 -9.16 -3.68
N GLN A 316 -15.08 -10.39 -3.78
CA GLN A 316 -13.68 -10.69 -3.55
C GLN A 316 -12.75 -10.03 -4.57
N TYR A 317 -13.15 -9.98 -5.85
CA TYR A 317 -12.46 -9.17 -6.86
C TYR A 317 -12.41 -7.68 -6.45
N ASN A 318 -13.56 -7.11 -6.07
CA ASN A 318 -13.66 -5.71 -5.67
C ASN A 318 -12.79 -5.37 -4.44
N ASP A 319 -12.71 -6.27 -3.46
CA ASP A 319 -11.87 -6.08 -2.29
C ASP A 319 -10.38 -6.19 -2.64
N ALA A 320 -10.01 -7.20 -3.43
CA ALA A 320 -8.64 -7.41 -3.90
C ALA A 320 -8.12 -6.21 -4.73
N ILE A 321 -8.91 -5.71 -5.68
CA ILE A 321 -8.50 -4.60 -6.56
C ILE A 321 -8.47 -3.25 -5.83
N LYS A 322 -9.38 -3.01 -4.87
CA LYS A 322 -9.31 -1.83 -3.99
C LYS A 322 -8.09 -1.88 -3.08
N ASN A 323 -7.76 -3.05 -2.53
CA ASN A 323 -6.56 -3.23 -1.72
C ASN A 323 -5.28 -2.98 -2.53
N PHE A 324 -5.21 -3.52 -3.76
CA PHE A 324 -4.10 -3.24 -4.69
C PHE A 324 -4.01 -1.75 -5.05
N ALA A 325 -5.14 -1.08 -5.29
CA ALA A 325 -5.15 0.34 -5.61
C ALA A 325 -4.69 1.24 -4.45
N ARG A 326 -5.06 0.88 -3.21
CA ARG A 326 -4.51 1.51 -2.00
C ARG A 326 -3.01 1.29 -1.89
N TRP A 327 -2.50 0.07 -2.04
CA TRP A 327 -1.04 -0.16 -2.11
C TRP A 327 -0.37 0.69 -3.20
N PHE A 328 -0.91 0.66 -4.44
CA PHE A 328 -0.32 1.35 -5.60
C PHE A 328 -0.13 2.85 -5.36
N SER A 329 -1.12 3.49 -4.74
CA SER A 329 -1.09 4.94 -4.49
C SER A 329 -0.36 5.27 -3.18
N PHE A 330 -0.70 4.57 -2.09
CA PHE A 330 -0.30 4.93 -0.72
C PHE A 330 0.94 4.20 -0.18
N TYR A 331 1.44 3.13 -0.81
CA TYR A 331 2.54 2.30 -0.26
C TYR A 331 3.58 1.82 -1.30
N ARG A 332 3.36 2.02 -2.59
CA ARG A 332 4.21 1.52 -3.70
C ARG A 332 5.67 1.98 -3.66
N THR A 333 5.94 3.15 -3.08
CA THR A 333 7.30 3.68 -2.90
C THR A 333 7.64 3.73 -1.41
N ARG A 334 8.93 3.78 -1.08
CA ARG A 334 9.41 3.90 0.32
C ARG A 334 8.86 5.14 1.05
N ARG A 335 8.73 6.28 0.36
CA ARG A 335 8.16 7.55 0.87
C ARG A 335 6.68 7.41 1.13
N GLU A 336 5.93 6.89 0.18
CA GLU A 336 4.49 6.76 0.28
C GLU A 336 4.16 5.78 1.44
N ALA A 337 4.88 4.65 1.53
CA ALA A 337 4.77 3.71 2.65
C ALA A 337 5.12 4.34 4.01
N LEU A 338 6.16 5.19 4.07
CA LEU A 338 6.53 5.91 5.31
C LEU A 338 5.42 6.87 5.76
N ILE A 339 4.79 7.60 4.83
CA ILE A 339 3.63 8.47 5.14
C ILE A 339 2.45 7.63 5.61
N GLY A 340 2.18 6.49 4.97
CA GLY A 340 1.13 5.55 5.39
C GLY A 340 1.35 5.00 6.80
N ALA A 341 2.57 4.57 7.11
CA ALA A 341 2.95 4.09 8.43
C ALA A 341 2.83 5.20 9.48
N ALA A 342 3.38 6.39 9.24
CA ALA A 342 3.36 7.50 10.19
C ALA A 342 1.92 7.98 10.47
N THR A 343 1.11 8.20 9.44
CA THR A 343 -0.28 8.69 9.60
C THR A 343 -1.18 7.67 10.31
N ASN A 344 -1.02 6.38 10.03
CA ASN A 344 -1.79 5.34 10.74
C ASN A 344 -1.32 5.13 12.18
N ALA A 345 -0.01 5.14 12.45
CA ALA A 345 0.52 4.97 13.81
C ALA A 345 0.20 6.17 14.73
N LEU A 346 0.23 7.40 14.20
CA LEU A 346 -0.03 8.60 14.99
C LEU A 346 -1.54 8.90 15.20
N LEU A 347 -2.44 8.28 14.43
CA LEU A 347 -3.89 8.54 14.53
C LEU A 347 -4.45 8.33 15.95
N GLY A 348 -4.06 7.24 16.60
CA GLY A 348 -4.49 6.90 17.97
C GLY A 348 -3.74 7.65 19.08
N THR A 349 -2.72 8.45 18.74
CA THR A 349 -1.91 9.16 19.72
C THR A 349 -2.59 10.45 20.15
N SER A 350 -2.82 10.62 21.46
CA SER A 350 -3.49 11.80 22.04
C SER A 350 -2.64 12.56 23.07
N ASN A 351 -1.63 11.93 23.68
CA ASN A 351 -0.76 12.56 24.69
C ASN A 351 0.71 12.56 24.26
N LEU A 352 1.02 13.32 23.22
CA LEU A 352 2.36 13.45 22.64
C LEU A 352 2.53 14.81 21.98
N ARG A 353 3.77 15.28 21.84
CA ARG A 353 4.14 16.35 20.91
C ARG A 353 4.99 15.77 19.79
N VAL A 354 4.54 15.88 18.55
CA VAL A 354 5.26 15.38 17.37
C VAL A 354 5.93 16.56 16.67
N GLY A 355 7.23 16.49 16.47
CA GLY A 355 7.96 17.36 15.53
C GLY A 355 8.53 16.52 14.40
N TRP A 356 8.71 17.11 13.23
CA TRP A 356 9.45 16.47 12.15
C TRP A 356 10.21 17.48 11.30
N PHE A 357 11.27 17.00 10.66
CA PHE A 357 12.07 17.75 9.69
C PHE A 357 12.63 16.78 8.64
N ARG A 358 13.21 17.32 7.57
CA ARG A 358 13.80 16.52 6.48
C ARG A 358 15.31 16.49 6.60
N ILE A 359 15.94 15.35 6.33
CA ILE A 359 17.40 15.18 6.53
C ILE A 359 18.23 16.14 5.66
N ASN A 360 17.74 16.46 4.45
CA ASN A 360 18.40 17.41 3.53
C ASN A 360 17.91 18.86 3.68
N ASP A 361 16.90 19.13 4.51
CA ASP A 361 16.35 20.46 4.80
C ASP A 361 16.14 20.61 6.32
N ARG A 362 17.25 20.96 6.99
CA ARG A 362 17.42 20.91 8.46
C ARG A 362 16.85 22.14 9.16
N ALA A 363 15.58 22.41 8.92
CA ALA A 363 14.81 23.39 9.69
C ALA A 363 14.61 22.92 11.15
N GLU A 364 14.38 23.87 12.06
CA GLU A 364 13.93 23.57 13.42
C GLU A 364 12.56 22.89 13.37
N ALA A 365 12.44 21.72 14.02
CA ALA A 365 11.22 20.94 14.00
C ALA A 365 10.12 21.62 14.82
N LYS A 366 9.12 22.21 14.15
CA LYS A 366 7.90 22.70 14.81
C LYS A 366 7.21 21.53 15.51
N MET A 367 6.99 21.66 16.81
CA MET A 367 6.30 20.67 17.63
C MET A 367 4.79 20.89 17.59
N TYR A 368 4.06 19.91 17.08
CA TYR A 368 2.60 19.85 17.05
C TYR A 368 2.06 19.08 18.25
N SER A 369 1.03 19.61 18.92
CA SER A 369 0.37 18.92 20.03
C SER A 369 -0.68 17.93 19.55
N MET A 370 -0.52 16.65 19.85
CA MET A 370 -1.49 15.61 19.47
C MET A 370 -2.79 15.66 20.30
N THR A 371 -2.87 16.58 21.27
CA THR A 371 -4.08 16.94 22.02
C THR A 371 -4.97 17.96 21.29
N ASP A 372 -4.50 18.53 20.19
CA ASP A 372 -5.12 19.63 19.45
C ASP A 372 -5.44 19.14 18.03
N GLU A 373 -6.72 19.12 17.67
CA GLU A 373 -7.18 18.55 16.40
C GLU A 373 -6.67 19.28 15.16
N ASP A 374 -6.42 20.58 15.25
CA ASP A 374 -5.96 21.35 14.09
C ASP A 374 -4.44 21.25 13.94
N GLN A 375 -3.71 21.13 15.05
CA GLN A 375 -2.30 20.77 15.03
C GLN A 375 -2.06 19.31 14.60
N LYS A 376 -3.00 18.41 14.86
CA LYS A 376 -2.91 16.98 14.48
C LYS A 376 -3.16 16.73 12.99
N LYS A 377 -3.85 17.65 12.30
CA LYS A 377 -4.11 17.61 10.84
C LYS A 377 -2.98 18.25 10.01
N ALA A 378 -2.04 18.94 10.65
CA ALA A 378 -0.98 19.74 10.02
C ALA A 378 0.34 18.96 9.84
#